data_AF-A0A4Z1KU63-F1
#
_entry.id   AF-A0A4Z1KU63-F1
#
_cell.length_a   1.000
_cell.length_b   1.000
_cell.length_c   1.000
_cell.angle_alpha   90.00
_cell.angle_beta   90.00
_cell.angle_gamma   90.00
#
_symmetry.space_group_name_H-M   'P 1'
#
loop_
_entity.id
_entity.type
_entity.pdbx_description
1 polymer ?
#
loop_
_entity_poly.entity_id
_entity_poly.type
_entity_poly.pdbx_seq_one_letter_code
_entity_poly.pdbx_strand_id
1 'polypeptide(L)'
;MAEYTSTIEGFQRAMEESLIGSPAEAKMYAEATATPTFYHVMNGQKSDVEHWIKGIEMWRGKIGAYKPVVDQFLRDGDSLAAHMTGTIQVDGEDTEFESFMFGKVDKQSGKLEWLQERSIWGPQGGAPEHGVN
;
A
#
# COMPACT_ATOMS: atom_id res chain seq x y z
N MET A 1 -8.91 -14.92 4.36
CA MET A 1 -8.17 -13.94 3.53
C MET A 1 -6.68 -14.26 3.58
N ALA A 2 -6.25 -15.41 3.04
CA ALA A 2 -4.85 -15.88 3.09
C ALA A 2 -4.13 -15.81 1.71
N GLU A 3 -4.86 -15.46 0.64
CA GLU A 3 -4.29 -15.43 -0.71
C GLU A 3 -3.53 -14.15 -1.03
N TYR A 4 -3.81 -13.04 -0.33
CA TYR A 4 -3.36 -11.73 -0.78
C TYR A 4 -1.84 -11.53 -0.71
N THR A 5 -1.14 -12.17 0.24
CA THR A 5 0.34 -12.18 0.29
C THR A 5 0.95 -13.43 -0.35
N SER A 6 0.13 -14.26 -1.01
CA SER A 6 0.56 -15.55 -1.55
C SER A 6 0.71 -15.54 -3.07
N THR A 7 -0.01 -14.66 -3.77
CA THR A 7 0.08 -14.52 -5.24
C THR A 7 0.09 -13.06 -5.67
N ILE A 8 0.57 -12.79 -6.88
CA ILE A 8 0.55 -11.45 -7.47
C ILE A 8 -0.89 -10.93 -7.65
N GLU A 9 -1.84 -11.78 -8.04
CA GLU A 9 -3.25 -11.39 -8.22
C GLU A 9 -3.90 -11.08 -6.86
N GLY A 10 -3.55 -11.84 -5.82
CA GLY A 10 -3.97 -11.56 -4.47
C GLY A 10 -3.43 -10.21 -3.99
N PHE A 11 -2.15 -9.94 -4.24
CA PHE A 11 -1.50 -8.71 -3.82
C PHE A 11 -2.03 -7.50 -4.60
N GLN A 12 -2.24 -7.65 -5.92
CA GLN A 12 -2.89 -6.66 -6.78
C GLN A 12 -4.25 -6.24 -6.21
N ARG A 13 -5.13 -7.21 -5.89
CA ARG A 13 -6.44 -6.91 -5.30
C ARG A 13 -6.32 -6.16 -3.97
N ALA A 14 -5.40 -6.58 -3.10
CA ALA A 14 -5.18 -5.88 -1.83
C ALA A 14 -4.65 -4.46 -2.05
N MET A 15 -3.77 -4.25 -3.02
CA MET A 15 -3.30 -2.92 -3.37
C MET A 15 -4.46 -2.08 -3.88
N GLU A 16 -5.28 -2.54 -4.81
CA GLU A 16 -6.49 -1.82 -5.27
C GLU A 16 -7.41 -1.45 -4.10
N GLU A 17 -7.75 -2.42 -3.25
CA GLU A 17 -8.63 -2.22 -2.09
C GLU A 17 -8.03 -1.28 -1.03
N SER A 18 -6.72 -1.07 -1.00
CA SER A 18 -6.08 -0.25 0.02
C SER A 18 -6.64 1.17 0.07
N LEU A 19 -6.85 1.80 -1.09
CA LEU A 19 -7.35 3.17 -1.20
C LEU A 19 -8.69 3.29 -1.95
N ILE A 20 -9.28 2.17 -2.39
CA ILE A 20 -10.63 2.13 -2.95
C ILE A 20 -11.63 1.72 -1.86
N GLY A 21 -12.68 2.50 -1.67
CA GLY A 21 -13.75 2.23 -0.70
C GLY A 21 -14.01 3.41 0.24
N SER A 22 -14.93 3.24 1.18
CA SER A 22 -15.26 4.33 2.10
C SER A 22 -14.14 4.53 3.16
N PRO A 23 -13.94 5.77 3.65
CA PRO A 23 -13.03 6.03 4.77
C PRO A 23 -13.37 5.21 6.02
N ALA A 24 -14.66 4.99 6.30
CA ALA A 24 -15.14 4.23 7.45
C ALA A 24 -14.70 2.74 7.44
N GLU A 25 -14.38 2.20 6.27
CA GLU A 25 -13.93 0.81 6.11
C GLU A 25 -12.40 0.66 6.24
N ALA A 26 -11.65 1.75 6.45
CA ALA A 26 -10.19 1.73 6.53
C ALA A 26 -9.69 0.77 7.62
N LYS A 27 -10.32 0.79 8.80
CA LYS A 27 -9.98 -0.11 9.91
C LYS A 27 -10.24 -1.57 9.56
N MET A 28 -11.36 -1.87 8.91
CA MET A 28 -11.71 -3.24 8.49
C MET A 28 -10.70 -3.78 7.49
N TYR A 29 -10.30 -2.96 6.51
CA TYR A 29 -9.23 -3.32 5.57
C TYR A 29 -7.91 -3.60 6.32
N ALA A 30 -7.49 -2.68 7.19
CA ALA A 30 -6.24 -2.84 7.95
C ALA A 30 -6.23 -4.10 8.82
N GLU A 31 -7.33 -4.41 9.51
CA GLU A 31 -7.47 -5.63 10.30
C GLU A 31 -7.48 -6.90 9.44
N ALA A 32 -7.92 -6.82 8.18
CA ALA A 32 -7.90 -7.94 7.25
C ALA A 32 -6.49 -8.23 6.71
N THR A 33 -5.67 -7.20 6.52
CA THR A 33 -4.35 -7.31 5.87
C THR A 33 -3.17 -7.26 6.83
N ALA A 34 -3.29 -6.68 8.02
CA ALA A 34 -2.17 -6.44 8.92
C ALA A 34 -2.38 -7.08 10.29
N THR A 35 -1.29 -7.45 10.96
CA THR A 35 -1.35 -7.90 12.35
C THR A 35 -1.61 -6.73 13.31
N PRO A 36 -2.10 -6.97 14.53
CA PRO A 36 -2.33 -5.88 15.50
C PRO A 36 -1.05 -5.11 15.90
N THR A 37 0.13 -5.70 15.68
CA THR A 37 1.44 -5.08 15.98
C THR A 37 2.12 -4.53 14.73
N PHE A 38 1.38 -4.42 13.63
CA PHE A 38 1.91 -3.96 12.35
C PHE A 38 2.51 -2.55 12.43
N TYR A 39 3.54 -2.32 11.62
CA TYR A 39 4.04 -0.98 11.32
C TYR A 39 4.39 -0.85 9.84
N HIS A 40 4.24 0.37 9.32
CA HIS A 40 4.64 0.75 7.97
C HIS A 40 5.78 1.77 8.05
N VAL A 41 6.86 1.57 7.30
CA VAL A 41 7.87 2.59 7.07
C VAL A 41 7.76 3.07 5.63
N MET A 42 7.20 4.26 5.42
CA MET A 42 6.99 4.85 4.10
C MET A 42 7.97 6.00 3.91
N ASN A 43 8.82 5.95 2.88
CA ASN A 43 9.82 7.00 2.60
C ASN A 43 10.67 7.36 3.85
N GLY A 44 11.02 6.35 4.65
CA GLY A 44 11.81 6.51 5.87
C GLY A 44 11.02 6.95 7.12
N GLN A 45 9.74 7.25 6.99
CA GLN A 45 8.87 7.62 8.11
C GLN A 45 8.09 6.42 8.62
N LYS A 46 8.20 6.14 9.92
CA LYS A 46 7.52 5.01 10.56
C LYS A 46 6.15 5.42 11.09
N SER A 47 5.13 4.62 10.78
CA SER A 47 3.78 4.68 11.34
C SER A 47 3.45 3.34 11.98
N ASP A 48 2.92 3.37 13.20
CA ASP A 48 2.27 2.20 13.80
C ASP A 48 0.91 1.93 13.11
N VAL A 49 0.26 0.84 13.49
CA VAL A 49 -1.03 0.42 12.92
C VAL A 49 -2.11 1.50 13.05
N GLU A 50 -2.16 2.27 14.14
CA GLU A 50 -3.19 3.30 14.35
C GLU A 50 -2.97 4.50 13.41
N HIS A 51 -1.72 4.96 13.28
CA HIS A 51 -1.36 6.03 12.36
C HIS A 51 -1.52 5.60 10.90
N TRP A 52 -1.21 4.34 10.59
CA TRP A 52 -1.40 3.78 9.25
C TRP A 52 -2.89 3.72 8.86
N ILE A 53 -3.77 3.27 9.78
CA ILE A 53 -5.24 3.28 9.58
C ILE A 53 -5.74 4.70 9.29
N LYS A 54 -5.31 5.69 10.08
CA LYS A 54 -5.67 7.10 9.87
C LYS A 54 -5.19 7.61 8.51
N GLY A 55 -4.01 7.17 8.08
CA GLY A 55 -3.49 7.47 6.74
C GLY A 55 -4.40 6.93 5.64
N ILE A 56 -4.81 5.67 5.73
CA ILE A 56 -5.75 5.06 4.77
C ILE A 56 -7.08 5.80 4.76
N GLU A 57 -7.65 6.07 5.93
CA GLU A 57 -8.91 6.80 6.07
C GLU A 57 -8.84 8.18 5.39
N MET A 58 -7.77 8.93 5.67
CA MET A 58 -7.52 10.25 5.08
C MET A 58 -7.40 10.18 3.56
N TRP A 59 -6.61 9.24 3.01
CA TRP A 59 -6.44 9.09 1.57
C TRP A 59 -7.72 8.65 0.87
N ARG A 60 -8.48 7.69 1.44
CA ARG A 60 -9.79 7.29 0.91
C ARG A 60 -10.81 8.43 0.90
N GLY A 61 -10.68 9.40 1.81
CA GLY A 61 -11.51 10.60 1.84
C GLY A 61 -11.09 11.68 0.85
N LYS A 62 -9.88 11.58 0.30
CA LYS A 62 -9.28 12.61 -0.55
C LYS A 62 -9.32 12.26 -2.04
N ILE A 63 -9.10 11.01 -2.39
CA ILE A 63 -8.81 10.63 -3.78
C ILE A 63 -10.07 10.34 -4.58
N GLY A 64 -10.05 10.72 -5.87
CA GLY A 64 -11.15 10.44 -6.80
C GLY A 64 -11.04 9.08 -7.48
N ALA A 65 -9.81 8.63 -7.73
CA ALA A 65 -9.51 7.38 -8.40
C ALA A 65 -8.14 6.83 -7.95
N TYR A 66 -7.99 5.52 -7.99
CA TYR A 66 -6.74 4.84 -7.70
C TYR A 66 -6.61 3.60 -8.59
N LYS A 67 -5.50 3.48 -9.32
CA LYS A 67 -5.25 2.41 -10.28
C LYS A 67 -3.80 1.90 -10.12
N PRO A 68 -3.51 1.13 -9.07
CA PRO A 68 -2.21 0.48 -8.92
C PRO A 68 -2.08 -0.67 -9.91
N VAL A 69 -0.85 -0.96 -10.32
CA VAL A 69 -0.46 -2.12 -11.11
C VAL A 69 0.78 -2.72 -10.46
N VAL A 70 0.64 -3.90 -9.90
CA VAL A 70 1.74 -4.70 -9.36
C VAL A 70 2.38 -5.46 -10.51
N ASP A 71 3.57 -5.05 -10.92
CA ASP A 71 4.30 -5.67 -12.03
C ASP A 71 5.40 -6.65 -11.56
N GLN A 72 5.90 -6.50 -10.33
CA GLN A 72 6.75 -7.50 -9.68
C GLN A 72 6.17 -7.91 -8.34
N PHE A 73 6.18 -9.21 -8.07
CA PHE A 73 5.81 -9.78 -6.78
C PHE A 73 6.63 -11.03 -6.52
N LEU A 74 7.27 -11.07 -5.34
CA LEU A 74 8.04 -12.22 -4.90
C LEU A 74 7.71 -12.52 -3.43
N ARG A 75 7.45 -13.80 -3.17
CA ARG A 75 7.17 -14.32 -1.83
C ARG A 75 8.12 -15.49 -1.55
N ASP A 76 8.92 -15.37 -0.50
CA ASP A 76 9.80 -16.45 -0.02
C ASP A 76 9.74 -16.55 1.52
N GLY A 77 9.44 -17.73 2.07
CA GLY A 77 9.41 -17.96 3.52
C GLY A 77 8.38 -17.09 4.25
N ASP A 78 8.81 -16.07 5.01
CA ASP A 78 7.99 -14.99 5.59
C ASP A 78 8.28 -13.61 4.98
N SER A 79 9.16 -13.53 3.98
CA SER A 79 9.53 -12.29 3.30
C SER A 79 8.69 -12.06 2.04
N LEU A 80 8.37 -10.80 1.78
CA LEU A 80 7.65 -10.33 0.60
C LEU A 80 8.43 -9.16 -0.02
N ALA A 81 8.51 -9.14 -1.35
CA ALA A 81 8.95 -7.98 -2.11
C ALA A 81 7.96 -7.71 -3.23
N ALA A 82 7.68 -6.44 -3.51
CA ALA A 82 6.80 -6.06 -4.60
C ALA A 82 7.25 -4.74 -5.23
N HIS A 83 6.94 -4.60 -6.51
CA HIS A 83 7.03 -3.35 -7.23
C HIS A 83 5.65 -3.05 -7.80
N MET A 84 5.21 -1.81 -7.66
CA MET A 84 3.98 -1.34 -8.27
C MET A 84 4.15 0.05 -8.84
N THR A 85 3.46 0.31 -9.94
CA THR A 85 3.27 1.65 -10.51
C THR A 85 1.80 1.96 -10.56
N GLY A 86 1.42 3.20 -10.79
CA GLY A 86 0.02 3.51 -11.03
C GLY A 86 -0.30 4.98 -11.08
N THR A 87 -1.59 5.25 -11.13
CA THR A 87 -2.15 6.60 -11.09
C THR A 87 -3.07 6.75 -9.90
N ILE A 88 -2.97 7.87 -9.21
CA ILE A 88 -3.87 8.29 -8.14
C ILE A 88 -4.41 9.69 -8.47
N GLN A 89 -5.73 9.86 -8.42
CA GLN A 89 -6.34 11.16 -8.67
C GLN A 89 -6.49 11.91 -7.34
N VAL A 90 -5.71 12.97 -7.16
CA VAL A 90 -5.67 13.78 -5.93
C VAL A 90 -6.20 15.16 -6.27
N ASP A 91 -7.25 15.60 -5.57
CA ASP A 91 -7.85 16.92 -5.79
C ASP A 91 -8.27 17.19 -7.26
N GLY A 92 -8.59 16.12 -8.00
CA GLY A 92 -9.01 16.15 -9.41
C GLY A 92 -7.87 16.01 -10.43
N GLU A 93 -6.62 16.01 -9.98
CA GLU A 93 -5.43 15.89 -10.84
C GLU A 93 -4.84 14.46 -10.81
N ASP A 94 -4.44 13.96 -11.98
CA ASP A 94 -3.80 12.66 -12.11
C ASP A 94 -2.33 12.74 -11.69
N THR A 95 -2.01 12.04 -10.61
CA THR A 95 -0.66 11.87 -10.06
C THR A 95 -0.16 10.47 -10.39
N GLU A 96 1.00 10.35 -11.03
CA GLU A 96 1.68 9.08 -11.21
C GLU A 96 2.48 8.72 -9.96
N PHE A 97 2.54 7.44 -9.64
CA PHE A 97 3.38 6.93 -8.57
C PHE A 97 4.09 5.63 -8.96
N GLU A 98 5.21 5.40 -8.30
CA GLU A 98 5.97 4.15 -8.32
C GLU A 98 6.36 3.82 -6.88
N SER A 99 6.13 2.57 -6.48
CA SER A 99 6.42 2.06 -5.15
C SER A 99 7.22 0.77 -5.23
N PHE A 100 8.27 0.71 -4.43
CA PHE A 100 9.04 -0.49 -4.16
C PHE A 100 8.89 -0.90 -2.70
N MET A 101 8.52 -2.15 -2.47
CA MET A 101 8.08 -2.65 -1.18
C MET A 101 8.87 -3.86 -0.73
N PHE A 102 9.18 -3.90 0.56
CA PHE A 102 9.59 -5.08 1.30
C PHE A 102 8.68 -5.28 2.50
N GLY A 103 8.32 -6.52 2.80
CA GLY A 103 7.48 -6.81 3.95
C GLY A 103 7.84 -8.12 4.60
N LYS A 104 7.36 -8.28 5.84
CA LYS A 104 7.28 -9.57 6.51
C LYS A 104 5.84 -9.97 6.72
N VAL A 105 5.55 -11.24 6.48
CA VAL A 105 4.24 -11.84 6.55
C VAL A 105 4.23 -12.84 7.71
N ASP A 106 3.25 -12.70 8.59
CA ASP A 106 3.01 -13.69 9.64
C ASP A 106 2.61 -15.02 9.00
N LYS A 107 3.36 -16.08 9.29
CA LYS A 107 3.21 -17.39 8.63
C LYS A 107 1.87 -18.06 8.93
N GLN A 108 1.23 -17.73 10.05
CA GLN A 108 -0.03 -18.35 10.45
C GLN A 108 -1.23 -17.68 9.80
N SER A 109 -1.28 -16.34 9.84
CA SER A 109 -2.42 -15.57 9.35
C SER A 109 -2.30 -15.13 7.89
N GLY A 110 -1.09 -15.07 7.33
CA GLY A 110 -0.82 -14.51 6.01
C GLY A 110 -0.89 -12.98 5.96
N LYS A 111 -1.00 -12.31 7.11
CA LYS A 111 -1.06 -10.85 7.24
C LYS A 111 0.33 -10.23 7.34
N LEU A 112 0.46 -8.96 6.98
CA LEU A 112 1.71 -8.23 7.16
C LEU A 112 1.99 -7.98 8.65
N GLU A 113 3.21 -8.33 9.07
CA GLU A 113 3.80 -7.89 10.35
C GLU A 113 4.47 -6.53 10.21
N TRP A 114 5.08 -6.25 9.06
CA TRP A 114 5.59 -4.93 8.73
C TRP A 114 5.74 -4.75 7.23
N LEU A 115 5.74 -3.49 6.80
CA LEU A 115 6.00 -3.07 5.44
C LEU A 115 7.04 -1.93 5.45
N GLN A 116 7.98 -1.99 4.54
CA GLN A 116 8.93 -0.95 4.21
C GLN A 116 8.68 -0.58 2.75
N GLU A 117 8.27 0.65 2.51
CA GLU A 117 7.93 1.15 1.19
C GLU A 117 8.77 2.37 0.87
N ARG A 118 9.28 2.39 -0.36
CA ARG A 118 9.79 3.59 -1.00
C ARG A 118 8.84 3.93 -2.14
N SER A 119 8.20 5.08 -2.05
CA SER A 119 7.28 5.56 -3.09
C SER A 119 7.74 6.91 -3.60
N ILE A 120 7.69 7.09 -4.91
CA ILE A 120 7.84 8.37 -5.57
C ILE A 120 6.51 8.71 -6.23
N TRP A 121 6.12 9.98 -6.22
CA TRP A 121 4.93 10.41 -6.94
C TRP A 121 5.01 11.87 -7.36
N GLY A 122 4.27 12.22 -8.41
CA GLY A 122 4.17 13.56 -8.97
C GLY A 122 3.16 13.64 -10.11
N PRO A 123 2.94 14.83 -10.69
CA PRO A 123 2.00 15.00 -11.78
C PRO A 123 2.40 14.15 -12.97
N GLN A 124 1.42 13.57 -13.66
CA GLN A 124 1.66 12.73 -14.83
C GLN A 124 2.53 13.43 -15.88
N GLY A 125 3.63 12.77 -16.29
CA GLY A 125 4.60 13.34 -17.24
C GLY A 125 5.46 14.49 -16.70
N GLY A 126 5.37 14.79 -15.40
CA GLY A 126 6.17 15.78 -14.69
C GLY A 126 7.31 15.17 -13.85
N ALA A 127 8.03 16.01 -13.12
CA ALA A 127 9.02 15.54 -12.15
C ALA A 127 8.32 15.04 -10.87
N PRO A 128 8.86 14.03 -10.18
CA PRO A 128 8.32 13.58 -8.90
C PRO A 128 8.41 14.69 -7.85
N GLU A 129 7.32 14.94 -7.15
CA GLU A 129 7.20 15.97 -6.11
C GLU A 129 7.60 15.44 -4.73
N HIS A 130 7.33 14.16 -4.50
CA HIS A 130 7.57 13.50 -3.22
C HIS A 130 8.37 12.23 -3.41
N GLY A 131 9.16 11.91 -2.38
CA GLY A 131 10.07 10.80 -2.46
C GLY A 131 11.24 11.06 -3.39
N VAL A 132 11.75 12.30 -3.48
CA VAL A 132 13.06 12.57 -4.08
C VAL A 132 14.17 12.23 -3.07
N ASN A 133 15.15 11.45 -3.50
CA ASN A 133 16.44 11.28 -2.82
C ASN A 133 17.47 12.17 -3.51
#